data_AF-A0A7H4LSK0-F1
#
_entry.id   AF-A0A7H4LSK0-F1
#
_cell.length_a   1.000
_cell.length_b   1.000
_cell.length_c   1.000
_cell.angle_alpha   90.00
_cell.angle_beta   90.00
_cell.angle_gamma   90.00
#
_symmetry.space_group_name_H-M   'P 1'
#
loop_
_entity.id
_entity.type
_entity.pdbx_description
1 polymer ?
#
loop_
_entity_poly.entity_id
_entity_poly.type
_entity_poly.pdbx_seq_one_letter_code
_entity_poly.pdbx_strand_id
1 'polypeptide(L)'
;MGDLDKNPHVKPDWDNVEFALFMGTSPAQSGNPFKRQARQLASARLRNDFQYVVVAPALPLTTVMADDRGHWLPVIPGSDSALAMAMIRWIIENRRYNADYLALPGAQAMRQAAEKSWTNATHLVITDDQPELAGQHLTLAHLNAEGASEPVVVNESGDVVAASGCPRGALFVTRQLTLPDGRSVTVKSGFQLLKESAEKLTLTQYSQQCGVAEDKIAALADAFTRHGRKAAVITHGGMMAGNGFYSAWAVMMLNTLIGNLSLEGGVFVGGGKFNGATDGPRYNLESFAGKVKPKGLSIARSKTAYESSEEYRSKAAAGVSPYPARAPWYPFVAGQLTELLTSALEGYPYPLKAWISNMTNPLYGVPGLRAVAEEKLKDPQRLPLFIAIDAFMNETTALADYIVPDTHNFESWGFSAPWAGVASKATTARWPVVPAATAKTADGEPASMEAFCIAVAKRLNLPGFGENAITDAQGNRYPLHRAEDYYLRMAANIAFWVKRRLLKPLARI
;
A
#
# COMPACT_ATOMS: atom_id res chain seq x y z
N MET A 1 5.81 -13.10 -9.60
CA MET A 1 5.66 -11.99 -8.65
C MET A 1 4.18 -11.63 -8.66
N GLY A 2 3.45 -11.86 -7.57
CA GLY A 2 2.01 -11.57 -7.44
C GLY A 2 1.75 -10.54 -6.35
N ASP A 3 2.65 -9.56 -6.20
CA ASP A 3 2.69 -8.64 -5.06
C ASP A 3 2.20 -7.22 -5.40
N LEU A 4 1.72 -7.00 -6.63
CA LEU A 4 0.97 -5.78 -6.96
C LEU A 4 -0.38 -5.73 -6.27
N ASP A 5 -1.00 -6.89 -5.99
CA ASP A 5 -2.28 -7.01 -5.28
C ASP A 5 -2.23 -6.46 -3.85
N LYS A 6 -1.03 -6.42 -3.23
CA LYS A 6 -0.83 -6.01 -1.83
C LYS A 6 -0.07 -4.72 -1.69
N ASN A 7 0.82 -4.40 -2.62
CA ASN A 7 1.67 -3.22 -2.50
C ASN A 7 1.97 -2.59 -3.88
N PRO A 8 1.20 -1.56 -4.30
CA PRO A 8 1.41 -0.86 -5.56
C PRO A 8 2.65 0.06 -5.55
N HIS A 9 3.51 -0.04 -4.53
CA HIS A 9 4.75 0.76 -4.42
C HIS A 9 5.86 0.19 -5.30
N VAL A 10 5.72 0.38 -6.60
CA VAL A 10 6.68 -0.10 -7.58
C VAL A 10 7.90 0.80 -7.71
N LYS A 11 9.01 0.25 -8.18
CA LYS A 11 10.25 0.97 -8.50
C LYS A 11 10.67 0.67 -9.93
N PRO A 12 11.30 1.63 -10.63
CA PRO A 12 11.77 1.36 -11.98
C PRO A 12 12.97 0.42 -11.87
N ASP A 13 13.12 -0.43 -12.87
CA ASP A 13 14.36 -1.14 -13.11
C ASP A 13 15.43 -0.16 -13.60
N TRP A 14 16.08 0.54 -12.66
CA TRP A 14 17.02 1.63 -12.91
C TRP A 14 18.15 1.29 -13.88
N ASP A 15 18.51 0.00 -13.96
CA ASP A 15 19.62 -0.48 -14.77
C ASP A 15 19.23 -0.53 -16.27
N ASN A 16 17.94 -0.74 -16.59
CA ASN A 16 17.47 -0.97 -17.96
C ASN A 16 16.34 -0.03 -18.43
N VAL A 17 15.77 0.79 -17.53
CA VAL A 17 14.71 1.75 -17.88
C VAL A 17 15.26 2.79 -18.85
N GLU A 18 14.52 3.12 -19.90
CA GLU A 18 14.91 4.15 -20.87
C GLU A 18 14.17 5.47 -20.62
N PHE A 19 12.95 5.41 -20.08
CA PHE A 19 12.19 6.60 -19.68
C PHE A 19 11.53 6.43 -18.32
N ALA A 20 11.80 7.33 -17.37
CA ALA A 20 11.15 7.32 -16.06
C ALA A 20 10.34 8.59 -15.79
N LEU A 21 9.05 8.44 -15.53
CA LEU A 21 8.15 9.51 -15.12
C LEU A 21 7.90 9.44 -13.61
N PHE A 22 8.27 10.48 -12.88
CA PHE A 22 8.03 10.60 -11.45
C PHE A 22 6.92 11.62 -11.21
N MET A 23 5.77 11.20 -10.69
CA MET A 23 4.63 12.07 -10.39
C MET A 23 4.31 12.07 -8.90
N GLY A 24 4.28 13.24 -8.28
CA GLY A 24 4.13 13.39 -6.83
C GLY A 24 5.34 12.94 -6.01
N THR A 25 6.37 12.38 -6.65
CA THR A 25 7.59 11.91 -5.98
C THR A 25 8.83 12.42 -6.70
N SER A 26 9.91 12.59 -5.96
CA SER A 26 11.18 13.08 -6.49
C SER A 26 12.30 12.13 -6.08
N PRO A 27 12.89 11.35 -7.01
CA PRO A 27 13.72 10.19 -6.65
C PRO A 27 14.92 10.52 -5.75
N ALA A 28 15.51 11.70 -5.91
CA ALA A 28 16.61 12.21 -5.10
C ALA A 28 16.20 13.33 -4.14
N GLN A 29 14.95 13.35 -3.66
CA GLN A 29 14.47 14.23 -2.57
C GLN A 29 13.42 13.57 -1.67
N SER A 30 12.39 12.98 -2.26
CA SER A 30 11.23 12.37 -1.56
C SER A 30 10.88 10.95 -2.04
N GLY A 31 11.73 10.36 -2.88
CA GLY A 31 11.52 9.03 -3.44
C GLY A 31 11.89 7.96 -2.44
N ASN A 32 10.96 7.11 -2.02
CA ASN A 32 11.27 6.09 -1.01
C ASN A 32 11.83 4.79 -1.60
N PRO A 33 13.05 4.34 -1.26
CA PRO A 33 14.01 4.89 -0.30
C PRO A 33 14.98 5.91 -0.91
N PHE A 34 15.04 7.10 -0.31
CA PHE A 34 15.67 8.31 -0.88
C PHE A 34 17.14 8.12 -1.23
N LYS A 35 17.95 7.65 -0.27
CA LYS A 35 19.40 7.50 -0.47
C LYS A 35 19.73 6.52 -1.61
N ARG A 36 18.92 5.48 -1.76
CA ARG A 36 19.13 4.46 -2.80
C ARG A 36 18.71 5.00 -4.16
N GLN A 37 17.49 5.53 -4.28
CA GLN A 37 17.00 6.08 -5.54
C GLN A 37 17.83 7.26 -6.03
N ALA A 38 18.33 8.11 -5.13
CA ALA A 38 19.28 9.17 -5.47
C ALA A 38 20.55 8.62 -6.14
N ARG A 39 21.15 7.56 -5.57
CA ARG A 39 22.34 6.92 -6.16
C ARG A 39 22.02 6.24 -7.49
N GLN A 40 20.88 5.55 -7.58
CA GLN A 40 20.48 4.86 -8.82
C GLN A 40 20.19 5.86 -9.95
N LEU A 41 19.53 6.98 -9.64
CA LEU A 41 19.33 8.06 -10.61
C LEU A 41 20.67 8.67 -11.07
N ALA A 42 21.60 8.92 -10.14
CA ALA A 42 22.92 9.42 -10.48
C ALA A 42 23.65 8.47 -11.43
N SER A 43 23.58 7.16 -11.20
CA SER A 43 24.12 6.15 -12.11
C SER A 43 23.39 6.11 -13.46
N ALA A 44 22.06 6.17 -13.47
CA ALA A 44 21.26 6.09 -14.69
C ALA A 44 21.53 7.26 -15.65
N ARG A 45 21.81 8.46 -15.14
CA ARG A 45 22.18 9.65 -15.93
C ARG A 45 23.47 9.50 -16.73
N LEU A 46 24.32 8.53 -16.37
CA LEU A 46 25.53 8.24 -17.13
C LEU A 46 25.21 7.53 -18.46
N ARG A 47 24.00 6.99 -18.63
CA ARG A 47 23.57 6.32 -19.85
C ARG A 47 22.93 7.31 -20.83
N ASN A 48 23.30 7.22 -22.11
CA ASN A 48 22.79 8.10 -23.17
C ASN A 48 21.34 7.80 -23.57
N ASP A 49 20.87 6.60 -23.25
CA ASP A 49 19.53 6.09 -23.58
C ASP A 49 18.50 6.31 -22.46
N PHE A 50 18.89 6.96 -21.35
CA PHE A 50 18.01 7.22 -20.22
C PHE A 50 17.53 8.67 -20.18
N GLN A 51 16.21 8.83 -20.04
CA GLN A 51 15.53 10.11 -19.84
C GLN A 51 14.54 10.02 -18.68
N TYR A 52 14.23 11.17 -18.07
CA TYR A 52 13.23 11.22 -17.02
C TYR A 52 12.54 12.57 -16.92
N VAL A 53 11.30 12.53 -16.43
CA VAL A 53 10.50 13.71 -16.12
C VAL A 53 10.04 13.64 -14.68
N VAL A 54 10.18 14.75 -13.94
CA VAL A 54 9.62 14.90 -12.59
C VAL A 54 8.48 15.91 -12.65
N VAL A 55 7.27 15.43 -12.39
CA VAL A 55 6.06 16.24 -12.26
C VAL A 55 5.91 16.63 -10.79
N ALA A 56 6.01 17.92 -10.51
CA ALA A 56 5.88 18.46 -9.16
C ALA A 56 5.46 19.94 -9.21
N PRO A 57 4.71 20.46 -8.23
CA PRO A 57 4.32 21.88 -8.23
C PRO A 57 5.48 22.87 -8.11
N ALA A 58 6.56 22.46 -7.44
CA ALA A 58 7.79 23.23 -7.33
C ALA A 58 8.96 22.44 -7.89
N LEU A 59 9.95 23.15 -8.47
CA LEU A 59 11.16 22.55 -9.02
C LEU A 59 11.88 21.74 -7.93
N PRO A 60 11.97 20.41 -8.07
CA PRO A 60 12.63 19.59 -7.06
C PRO A 60 14.15 19.59 -7.25
N LEU A 61 14.89 19.35 -6.17
CA LEU A 61 16.35 19.23 -6.16
C LEU A 61 16.86 18.07 -7.01
N THR A 62 15.99 17.12 -7.32
CA THR A 62 16.31 16.01 -8.19
C THR A 62 16.51 16.44 -9.64
N THR A 63 15.89 17.53 -10.12
CA THR A 63 16.06 17.95 -11.52
C THR A 63 17.35 18.75 -11.68
N VAL A 64 18.15 18.43 -12.69
CA VAL A 64 19.39 19.16 -13.02
C VAL A 64 19.19 19.91 -14.32
N MET A 65 19.21 21.25 -14.28
CA MET A 65 19.07 22.07 -15.49
C MET A 65 20.29 21.98 -16.45
N ALA A 66 21.38 21.34 -16.00
CA ALA A 66 22.58 21.10 -16.81
C ALA A 66 22.50 19.83 -17.68
N ASP A 67 21.42 19.04 -17.58
CA ASP A 67 21.19 17.82 -18.35
C ASP A 67 19.88 17.95 -19.12
N ASP A 68 19.92 17.78 -20.44
CA ASP A 68 18.76 17.91 -21.32
C ASP A 68 17.86 16.66 -21.32
N ARG A 69 18.28 15.58 -20.64
CA ARG A 69 17.50 14.33 -20.50
C ARG A 69 16.67 14.28 -19.22
N GLY A 70 16.76 15.31 -18.38
CA GLY A 70 16.06 15.40 -17.10
C GLY A 70 15.20 16.64 -16.99
N HIS A 71 13.88 16.50 -17.08
CA HIS A 71 12.97 17.65 -17.08
C HIS A 71 12.12 17.75 -15.83
N TRP A 72 11.80 18.98 -15.44
CA TRP A 72 10.74 19.27 -14.50
C TRP A 72 9.50 19.77 -15.25
N LEU A 73 8.34 19.24 -14.88
CA LEU A 73 7.05 19.69 -15.39
C LEU A 73 6.21 20.22 -14.21
N PRO A 74 5.95 21.54 -14.14
CA PRO A 74 5.10 22.12 -13.10
C PRO A 74 3.65 21.65 -13.28
N VAL A 75 3.03 21.23 -12.18
CA VAL A 75 1.60 20.89 -12.11
C VAL A 75 0.94 21.68 -10.98
N ILE A 76 -0.34 22.00 -11.11
CA ILE A 76 -1.11 22.59 -9.99
C ILE A 76 -1.15 21.58 -8.83
N PRO A 77 -0.96 22.02 -7.56
CA PRO A 77 -1.06 21.12 -6.42
C PRO A 77 -2.40 20.36 -6.36
N GLY A 78 -2.34 19.03 -6.28
CA GLY A 78 -3.53 18.18 -6.15
C GLY A 78 -4.25 17.83 -7.46
N SER A 79 -3.72 18.28 -8.62
CA SER A 79 -4.30 18.02 -9.95
C SER A 79 -3.53 16.96 -10.76
N ASP A 80 -2.68 16.16 -10.13
CA ASP A 80 -1.92 15.07 -10.80
C ASP A 80 -2.83 14.09 -11.54
N SER A 81 -4.02 13.82 -11.00
CA SER A 81 -5.04 12.97 -11.63
C SER A 81 -5.55 13.57 -12.94
N ALA A 82 -5.70 14.90 -13.05
CA ALA A 82 -6.09 15.56 -14.28
C ALA A 82 -5.01 15.38 -15.36
N LEU A 83 -3.73 15.55 -15.02
CA LEU A 83 -2.62 15.30 -15.94
C LEU A 83 -2.57 13.82 -16.37
N ALA A 84 -2.68 12.88 -15.42
CA ALA A 84 -2.67 11.45 -15.73
C ALA A 84 -3.84 11.05 -16.64
N MET A 85 -5.05 11.53 -16.38
CA MET A 85 -6.22 11.27 -17.22
C MET A 85 -6.09 11.91 -18.61
N ALA A 86 -5.47 13.09 -18.72
CA ALA A 86 -5.15 13.71 -20.00
C ALA A 86 -4.17 12.87 -20.83
N MET A 87 -3.12 12.33 -20.18
CA MET A 87 -2.20 11.40 -20.82
C MET A 87 -2.90 10.11 -21.24
N ILE A 88 -3.73 9.52 -20.38
CA ILE A 88 -4.52 8.31 -20.69
C ILE A 88 -5.41 8.56 -21.91
N ARG A 89 -6.13 9.68 -21.94
CA ARG A 89 -6.96 10.09 -23.09
C ARG A 89 -6.13 10.14 -24.37
N TRP A 90 -5.02 10.88 -24.34
CA TRP A 90 -4.14 11.02 -25.50
C TRP A 90 -3.59 9.67 -25.98
N ILE A 91 -3.18 8.79 -25.05
CA ILE A 91 -2.68 7.44 -25.35
C ILE A 91 -3.75 6.59 -26.04
N ILE A 92 -5.00 6.66 -25.58
CA ILE A 92 -6.13 5.92 -26.18
C ILE A 92 -6.46 6.47 -27.57
N GLU A 93 -6.61 7.79 -27.71
CA GLU A 93 -6.92 8.46 -28.98
C GLU A 93 -5.85 8.19 -30.06
N ASN A 94 -4.58 8.15 -29.67
CA ASN A 94 -3.45 7.90 -30.57
C ASN A 94 -3.06 6.42 -30.68
N ARG A 95 -3.82 5.51 -30.06
CA ARG A 95 -3.57 4.06 -30.06
C ARG A 95 -2.14 3.68 -29.63
N ARG A 96 -1.62 4.37 -28.62
CA ARG A 96 -0.26 4.17 -28.08
C ARG A 96 -0.20 3.22 -26.87
N TYR A 97 -1.32 2.58 -26.55
CA TYR A 97 -1.41 1.53 -25.53
C TYR A 97 -1.01 0.16 -26.11
N ASN A 98 -0.58 -0.76 -25.24
CA ASN A 98 -0.24 -2.13 -25.61
C ASN A 98 -1.51 -3.01 -25.68
N ALA A 99 -2.16 -3.01 -26.84
CA ALA A 99 -3.43 -3.71 -27.05
C ALA A 99 -3.34 -5.22 -26.80
N ASP A 100 -2.25 -5.85 -27.25
CA ASP A 100 -2.04 -7.31 -27.11
C ASP A 100 -1.95 -7.72 -25.64
N TYR A 101 -1.23 -6.96 -24.82
CA TYR A 101 -1.13 -7.19 -23.39
C TYR A 101 -2.48 -6.95 -22.68
N LEU A 102 -3.16 -5.84 -22.99
CA LEU A 102 -4.42 -5.49 -22.35
C LEU A 102 -5.54 -6.48 -22.71
N ALA A 103 -5.46 -7.15 -23.85
CA ALA A 103 -6.42 -8.15 -24.27
C ALA A 103 -6.37 -9.45 -23.46
N LEU A 104 -5.36 -9.67 -22.60
CA LEU A 104 -5.18 -10.90 -21.82
C LEU A 104 -6.04 -10.87 -20.54
N PRO A 105 -7.12 -11.65 -20.45
CA PRO A 105 -8.09 -11.55 -19.36
C PRO A 105 -7.71 -12.38 -18.12
N GLY A 106 -6.68 -13.21 -18.19
CA GLY A 106 -6.45 -14.16 -17.11
C GLY A 106 -5.07 -14.79 -17.12
N ALA A 107 -4.78 -15.49 -16.03
CA ALA A 107 -3.48 -16.14 -15.82
C ALA A 107 -3.16 -17.21 -16.89
N GLN A 108 -4.17 -17.88 -17.46
CA GLN A 108 -3.97 -18.82 -18.55
C GLN A 108 -3.54 -18.12 -19.84
N ALA A 109 -4.26 -17.07 -20.24
CA ALA A 109 -3.91 -16.22 -21.38
C ALA A 109 -2.50 -15.61 -21.23
N MET A 110 -2.17 -15.08 -20.05
CA MET A 110 -0.82 -14.60 -19.74
C MET A 110 0.24 -15.67 -20.01
N ARG A 111 0.06 -16.89 -19.47
CA ARG A 111 1.03 -17.98 -19.65
C ARG A 111 1.18 -18.37 -21.11
N GLN A 112 0.08 -18.44 -21.86
CA GLN A 112 0.09 -18.77 -23.30
C GLN A 112 0.82 -17.69 -24.11
N ALA A 113 0.67 -16.42 -23.75
CA ALA A 113 1.36 -15.29 -24.38
C ALA A 113 2.79 -15.07 -23.87
N ALA A 114 3.30 -15.93 -22.97
CA ALA A 114 4.61 -15.77 -22.31
C ALA A 114 4.79 -14.43 -21.56
N GLU A 115 3.69 -13.87 -21.07
CA GLU A 115 3.66 -12.60 -20.35
C GLU A 115 3.95 -12.74 -18.84
N LYS A 116 4.25 -11.62 -18.16
CA LYS A 116 4.52 -11.60 -16.71
C LYS A 116 3.32 -11.13 -15.87
N SER A 117 2.30 -10.56 -16.49
CA SER A 117 1.07 -10.10 -15.86
C SER A 117 -0.11 -10.13 -16.85
N TRP A 118 -1.32 -9.89 -16.34
CA TRP A 118 -2.56 -9.74 -17.12
C TRP A 118 -3.41 -8.62 -16.51
N THR A 119 -4.52 -8.27 -17.15
CA THR A 119 -5.38 -7.17 -16.70
C THR A 119 -6.86 -7.55 -16.74
N ASN A 120 -7.69 -6.74 -16.08
CA ASN A 120 -9.14 -6.83 -16.21
C ASN A 120 -9.71 -5.91 -17.30
N ALA A 121 -8.88 -5.41 -18.23
CA ALA A 121 -9.29 -4.44 -19.26
C ALA A 121 -10.43 -4.94 -20.17
N THR A 122 -10.56 -6.25 -20.34
CA THR A 122 -11.60 -6.89 -21.16
C THR A 122 -12.80 -7.40 -20.37
N HIS A 123 -12.75 -7.35 -19.03
CA HIS A 123 -13.83 -7.87 -18.18
C HIS A 123 -15.06 -7.00 -18.31
N LEU A 124 -16.22 -7.64 -18.43
CA LEU A 124 -17.49 -6.94 -18.55
C LEU A 124 -17.98 -6.47 -17.18
N VAL A 125 -18.38 -5.22 -17.12
CA VAL A 125 -18.92 -4.54 -15.93
C VAL A 125 -20.35 -4.15 -16.23
N ILE A 126 -21.27 -4.39 -15.30
CA ILE A 126 -22.66 -3.96 -15.37
C ILE A 126 -22.73 -2.48 -15.04
N THR A 127 -23.32 -1.69 -15.93
CA THR A 127 -23.28 -0.22 -15.86
C THR A 127 -24.62 0.44 -15.57
N ASP A 128 -25.72 -0.30 -15.57
CA ASP A 128 -27.02 0.21 -15.19
C ASP A 128 -27.09 0.46 -13.68
N ASP A 129 -27.90 1.44 -13.29
CA ASP A 129 -28.11 1.84 -11.88
C ASP A 129 -29.10 0.91 -11.17
N GLN A 130 -28.82 -0.39 -11.20
CA GLN A 130 -29.58 -1.41 -10.48
C GLN A 130 -28.90 -1.69 -9.12
N PRO A 131 -29.57 -1.48 -7.98
CA PRO A 131 -28.94 -1.49 -6.65
C PRO A 131 -28.08 -2.72 -6.32
N GLU A 132 -28.45 -3.88 -6.86
CA GLU A 132 -27.77 -5.15 -6.58
C GLU A 132 -26.68 -5.52 -7.60
N LEU A 133 -26.53 -4.78 -8.69
CA LEU A 133 -25.65 -5.15 -9.82
C LEU A 133 -24.72 -4.02 -10.28
N ALA A 134 -25.08 -2.76 -10.01
CA ALA A 134 -24.37 -1.60 -10.49
C ALA A 134 -22.87 -1.63 -10.12
N GLY A 135 -22.01 -1.51 -11.13
CA GLY A 135 -20.56 -1.45 -10.95
C GLY A 135 -19.89 -2.81 -10.67
N GLN A 136 -20.63 -3.91 -10.67
CA GLN A 136 -20.07 -5.25 -10.51
C GLN A 136 -19.58 -5.82 -11.84
N HIS A 137 -18.60 -6.73 -11.78
CA HIS A 137 -18.29 -7.57 -12.93
C HIS A 137 -19.50 -8.44 -13.26
N LEU A 138 -19.86 -8.52 -14.55
CA LEU A 138 -20.71 -9.58 -15.03
C LEU A 138 -19.96 -10.91 -14.86
N THR A 139 -20.64 -11.92 -14.36
CA THR A 139 -20.06 -13.25 -14.09
C THR A 139 -20.91 -14.36 -14.69
N LEU A 140 -20.37 -15.58 -14.76
CA LEU A 140 -21.14 -16.75 -15.20
C LEU A 140 -22.39 -16.98 -14.34
N ALA A 141 -22.32 -16.72 -13.02
CA ALA A 141 -23.46 -16.82 -12.11
C ALA A 141 -24.63 -15.88 -12.48
N HIS A 142 -24.36 -14.74 -13.13
CA HIS A 142 -25.40 -13.85 -13.64
C HIS A 142 -26.05 -14.37 -14.94
N LEU A 143 -25.35 -15.22 -15.70
CA LEU A 143 -25.80 -15.74 -16.99
C LEU A 143 -26.38 -17.16 -16.89
N ASN A 144 -26.03 -17.90 -15.84
CA ASN A 144 -26.49 -19.25 -15.56
C ASN A 144 -26.58 -19.42 -14.03
N ALA A 145 -27.73 -19.88 -13.52
CA ALA A 145 -27.98 -20.07 -12.09
C ALA A 145 -27.00 -21.05 -11.41
N GLU A 146 -26.43 -22.01 -12.16
CA GLU A 146 -25.40 -22.93 -11.68
C GLU A 146 -23.97 -22.45 -11.97
N GLY A 147 -23.83 -21.24 -12.52
CA GLY A 147 -22.55 -20.66 -12.92
C GLY A 147 -21.68 -20.24 -11.74
N ALA A 148 -20.36 -20.33 -11.92
CA ALA A 148 -19.41 -19.82 -10.94
C ALA A 148 -19.43 -18.27 -10.87
N SER A 149 -18.98 -17.69 -9.75
CA SER A 149 -18.71 -16.25 -9.63
C SER A 149 -17.40 -15.87 -10.35
N GLU A 150 -17.31 -16.24 -11.62
CA GLU A 150 -16.18 -15.98 -12.49
C GLU A 150 -16.52 -14.86 -13.48
N PRO A 151 -15.72 -13.79 -13.59
CA PRO A 151 -15.93 -12.74 -14.57
C PRO A 151 -15.96 -13.25 -16.02
N VAL A 152 -16.74 -12.58 -16.86
CA VAL A 152 -16.84 -12.89 -18.29
C VAL A 152 -16.27 -11.79 -19.17
N VAL A 153 -15.91 -12.16 -20.39
CA VAL A 153 -15.35 -11.30 -21.45
C VAL A 153 -16.04 -11.59 -22.78
N VAL A 154 -15.87 -10.72 -23.77
CA VAL A 154 -16.23 -11.02 -25.17
C VAL A 154 -14.99 -11.54 -25.89
N ASN A 155 -15.05 -12.73 -26.49
CA ASN A 155 -13.94 -13.30 -27.28
C ASN A 155 -13.86 -12.69 -28.69
N GLU A 156 -12.87 -13.10 -29.50
CA GLU A 156 -12.69 -12.61 -30.88
C GLU A 156 -13.83 -12.98 -31.83
N SER A 157 -14.56 -14.08 -31.55
CA SER A 157 -15.78 -14.47 -32.29
C SER A 157 -17.01 -13.62 -31.92
N GLY A 158 -16.92 -12.82 -30.87
CA GLY A 158 -18.01 -12.00 -30.37
C GLY A 158 -18.89 -12.69 -29.32
N ASP A 159 -18.52 -13.87 -28.82
CA ASP A 159 -19.26 -14.59 -27.79
C ASP A 159 -18.88 -14.14 -26.38
N VAL A 160 -19.84 -14.19 -25.45
CA VAL A 160 -19.59 -13.96 -24.02
C VAL A 160 -19.11 -15.27 -23.39
N VAL A 161 -17.88 -15.27 -22.87
CA VAL A 161 -17.22 -16.47 -22.34
C VAL A 161 -16.53 -16.17 -21.00
N ALA A 162 -16.22 -17.23 -20.26
CA ALA A 162 -15.45 -17.17 -19.02
C ALA A 162 -14.06 -16.54 -19.25
N ALA A 163 -13.66 -15.59 -18.40
CA ALA A 163 -12.37 -14.90 -18.52
C ALA A 163 -11.18 -15.86 -18.40
N SER A 164 -11.26 -16.90 -17.56
CA SER A 164 -10.14 -17.83 -17.33
C SER A 164 -9.78 -18.66 -18.56
N GLY A 165 -10.79 -19.01 -19.38
CA GLY A 165 -10.64 -19.84 -20.57
C GLY A 165 -10.43 -19.06 -21.87
N CYS A 166 -10.52 -17.72 -21.83
CA CYS A 166 -10.42 -16.89 -23.01
C CYS A 166 -8.96 -16.48 -23.29
N PRO A 167 -8.37 -16.83 -24.46
CA PRO A 167 -7.00 -16.42 -24.79
C PRO A 167 -6.86 -14.90 -24.98
N ARG A 168 -7.86 -14.26 -25.60
CA ARG A 168 -7.87 -12.82 -25.90
C ARG A 168 -9.30 -12.30 -25.86
N GLY A 169 -9.53 -11.26 -25.07
CA GLY A 169 -10.81 -10.56 -24.95
C GLY A 169 -10.86 -9.25 -25.74
N ALA A 170 -12.05 -8.82 -26.13
CA ALA A 170 -12.27 -7.55 -26.80
C ALA A 170 -12.14 -6.36 -25.83
N LEU A 171 -11.35 -5.36 -26.21
CA LEU A 171 -11.09 -4.16 -25.40
C LEU A 171 -12.24 -3.16 -25.43
N PHE A 172 -12.94 -3.02 -26.55
CA PHE A 172 -14.05 -2.07 -26.70
C PHE A 172 -15.36 -2.84 -26.80
N VAL A 173 -16.07 -2.91 -25.67
CA VAL A 173 -17.38 -3.57 -25.60
C VAL A 173 -18.34 -2.60 -24.94
N THR A 174 -19.47 -2.37 -25.60
CA THR A 174 -20.72 -1.85 -25.02
C THR A 174 -21.84 -2.70 -25.60
N ARG A 175 -22.56 -3.45 -24.76
CA ARG A 175 -23.61 -4.35 -25.20
C ARG A 175 -24.76 -4.36 -24.21
N GLN A 176 -25.97 -4.55 -24.71
CA GLN A 176 -27.11 -4.89 -23.90
C GLN A 176 -27.26 -6.42 -23.88
N LEU A 177 -27.47 -7.00 -22.70
CA LEU A 177 -27.67 -8.42 -22.47
C LEU A 177 -28.96 -8.64 -21.69
N THR A 178 -29.63 -9.76 -21.92
CA THR A 178 -30.77 -10.20 -21.12
C THR A 178 -30.31 -11.30 -20.17
N LEU A 179 -30.50 -11.09 -18.87
CA LEU A 179 -30.21 -12.06 -17.82
C LEU A 179 -31.28 -13.17 -17.79
N PRO A 180 -31.02 -14.33 -17.17
CA PRO A 180 -31.98 -15.44 -17.08
C PRO A 180 -33.31 -15.09 -16.40
N ASP A 181 -33.31 -14.08 -15.51
CA ASP A 181 -34.51 -13.57 -14.85
C ASP A 181 -35.32 -12.57 -15.70
N GLY A 182 -34.90 -12.34 -16.95
CA GLY A 182 -35.54 -11.44 -17.90
C GLY A 182 -35.10 -9.99 -17.80
N ARG A 183 -34.28 -9.61 -16.80
CA ARG A 183 -33.75 -8.25 -16.71
C ARG A 183 -32.79 -7.96 -17.86
N SER A 184 -32.87 -6.76 -18.40
CA SER A 184 -31.88 -6.27 -19.37
C SER A 184 -30.81 -5.46 -18.65
N VAL A 185 -29.55 -5.69 -19.00
CA VAL A 185 -28.38 -4.99 -18.46
C VAL A 185 -27.46 -4.51 -19.59
N THR A 186 -26.97 -3.30 -19.46
CA THR A 186 -25.90 -2.71 -20.25
C THR A 186 -24.56 -3.06 -19.61
N VAL A 187 -23.73 -3.77 -20.37
CA VAL A 187 -22.37 -4.12 -19.98
C VAL A 187 -21.32 -3.43 -20.83
N LYS A 188 -20.22 -3.06 -20.20
CA LYS A 188 -19.05 -2.48 -20.87
C LYS A 188 -17.77 -3.16 -20.42
N SER A 189 -16.79 -3.29 -21.30
CA SER A 189 -15.45 -3.75 -20.90
C SER A 189 -14.77 -2.71 -20.00
N GLY A 190 -13.88 -3.16 -19.11
CA GLY A 190 -13.11 -2.26 -18.24
C GLY A 190 -12.33 -1.17 -19.01
N PHE A 191 -11.81 -1.49 -20.20
CA PHE A 191 -11.09 -0.54 -21.05
C PHE A 191 -12.02 0.46 -21.73
N GLN A 192 -13.24 0.05 -22.11
CA GLN A 192 -14.27 0.98 -22.59
C GLN A 192 -14.64 1.98 -21.50
N LEU A 193 -14.79 1.53 -20.24
CA LEU A 193 -15.05 2.41 -19.10
C LEU A 193 -13.89 3.37 -18.80
N LEU A 194 -12.65 2.93 -18.96
CA LEU A 194 -11.47 3.79 -18.83
C LEU A 194 -11.47 4.88 -19.91
N LYS A 195 -11.73 4.51 -21.17
CA LYS A 195 -11.86 5.45 -22.28
C LYS A 195 -12.93 6.50 -22.00
N GLU A 196 -14.14 6.07 -21.67
CA GLU A 196 -15.25 6.98 -21.37
C GLU A 196 -14.93 7.89 -20.17
N SER A 197 -14.24 7.38 -19.15
CA SER A 197 -13.80 8.18 -18.01
C SER A 197 -12.77 9.23 -18.37
N ALA A 198 -11.84 8.91 -19.29
CA ALA A 198 -10.85 9.84 -19.82
C ALA A 198 -11.45 10.85 -20.81
N GLU A 199 -12.58 10.53 -21.44
CA GLU A 199 -13.29 11.42 -22.37
C GLU A 199 -14.29 12.34 -21.67
N LYS A 200 -14.53 12.19 -20.36
CA LYS A 200 -15.40 13.08 -19.57
C LYS A 200 -15.01 14.56 -19.66
N LEU A 201 -13.72 14.84 -19.84
CA LEU A 201 -13.20 16.18 -20.04
C LEU A 201 -12.36 16.23 -21.31
N THR A 202 -12.42 17.36 -22.03
CA THR A 202 -11.54 17.65 -23.17
C THR A 202 -10.07 17.77 -22.74
N LEU A 203 -9.14 17.58 -23.68
CA LEU A 203 -7.71 17.80 -23.42
C LEU A 203 -7.46 19.23 -22.91
N THR A 204 -8.15 20.22 -23.47
CA THR A 204 -8.14 21.62 -23.00
C THR A 204 -8.62 21.77 -21.55
N GLN A 205 -9.72 21.11 -21.17
CA GLN A 205 -10.23 21.15 -19.80
C GLN A 205 -9.24 20.52 -18.81
N TYR A 206 -8.63 19.39 -19.17
CA TYR A 206 -7.58 18.80 -18.33
C TYR A 206 -6.35 19.69 -18.21
N SER A 207 -5.89 20.28 -19.33
CA SER A 207 -4.80 21.26 -19.37
C SER A 207 -5.06 22.42 -18.40
N GLN A 208 -6.25 23.01 -18.45
CA GLN A 208 -6.67 24.07 -17.53
C GLN A 208 -6.67 23.62 -16.07
N GLN A 209 -7.16 22.41 -15.77
CA GLN A 209 -7.20 21.90 -14.40
C GLN A 209 -5.82 21.58 -13.82
N CYS A 210 -4.91 21.06 -14.64
CA CYS A 210 -3.58 20.68 -14.18
C CYS A 210 -2.50 21.76 -14.35
N GLY A 211 -2.80 22.82 -15.10
CA GLY A 211 -1.87 23.91 -15.41
C GLY A 211 -0.77 23.53 -16.40
N VAL A 212 -0.89 22.39 -17.09
CA VAL A 212 0.07 21.92 -18.10
C VAL A 212 -0.53 22.13 -19.49
N ALA A 213 0.17 22.87 -20.36
CA ALA A 213 -0.26 23.12 -21.73
C ALA A 213 -0.45 21.82 -22.54
N GLU A 214 -1.42 21.81 -23.46
CA GLU A 214 -1.84 20.63 -24.22
C GLU A 214 -0.70 20.00 -25.02
N ASP A 215 0.17 20.82 -25.61
CA ASP A 215 1.37 20.38 -26.34
C ASP A 215 2.36 19.63 -25.45
N LYS A 216 2.55 20.10 -24.21
CA LYS A 216 3.39 19.43 -23.21
C LYS A 216 2.77 18.13 -22.70
N ILE A 217 1.44 18.07 -22.54
CA ILE A 217 0.75 16.82 -22.18
C ILE A 217 0.96 15.79 -23.29
N ALA A 218 0.72 16.18 -24.55
CA ALA A 218 0.92 15.31 -25.70
C ALA A 218 2.38 14.84 -25.80
N ALA A 219 3.34 15.75 -25.67
CA ALA A 219 4.77 15.42 -25.69
C ALA A 219 5.16 14.46 -24.56
N LEU A 220 4.62 14.64 -23.35
CA LEU A 220 4.90 13.75 -22.22
C LEU A 220 4.32 12.35 -22.44
N ALA A 221 3.06 12.25 -22.89
CA ALA A 221 2.39 10.98 -23.16
C ALA A 221 3.06 10.21 -24.29
N ASP A 222 3.48 10.92 -25.31
CA ASP A 222 4.24 10.37 -26.42
C ASP A 222 5.64 9.91 -25.98
N ALA A 223 6.41 10.74 -25.26
CA ALA A 223 7.72 10.36 -24.75
C ALA A 223 7.62 9.11 -23.86
N PHE A 224 6.64 9.07 -22.96
CA PHE A 224 6.36 7.90 -22.14
C PHE A 224 6.10 6.64 -22.96
N THR A 225 5.28 6.72 -24.01
CA THR A 225 4.89 5.53 -24.78
C THR A 225 5.88 5.11 -25.87
N ARG A 226 6.79 5.99 -26.32
CA ARG A 226 7.77 5.66 -27.38
C ARG A 226 8.77 4.59 -26.97
N HIS A 227 9.11 4.50 -25.68
CA HIS A 227 10.02 3.48 -25.14
C HIS A 227 9.34 2.14 -24.88
N GLY A 228 8.05 2.00 -25.23
CA GLY A 228 7.27 0.78 -25.03
C GLY A 228 7.32 0.34 -23.56
N ARG A 229 7.78 -0.89 -23.33
CA ARG A 229 7.78 -1.51 -21.99
C ARG A 229 9.01 -1.18 -21.13
N LYS A 230 9.96 -0.41 -21.69
CA LYS A 230 11.12 0.13 -20.97
C LYS A 230 10.90 1.56 -20.44
N ALA A 231 9.66 2.03 -20.47
CA ALA A 231 9.25 3.21 -19.72
C ALA A 231 8.69 2.79 -18.36
N ALA A 232 8.75 3.67 -17.36
CA ALA A 232 8.24 3.45 -16.02
C ALA A 232 7.61 4.71 -15.43
N VAL A 233 6.45 4.58 -14.80
CA VAL A 233 5.82 5.65 -14.01
C VAL A 233 5.89 5.32 -12.53
N ILE A 234 6.35 6.25 -11.72
CA ILE A 234 6.53 6.11 -10.28
C ILE A 234 5.77 7.22 -9.57
N THR A 235 5.00 6.84 -8.55
CA THR A 235 4.32 7.78 -7.67
C THR A 235 4.51 7.41 -6.21
N HIS A 236 4.59 8.43 -5.37
CA HIS A 236 4.67 8.31 -3.92
C HIS A 236 4.50 9.67 -3.26
N GLY A 237 4.10 9.76 -1.98
CA GLY A 237 4.25 10.98 -1.16
C GLY A 237 3.34 12.16 -1.56
N GLY A 238 3.46 12.70 -2.77
CA GLY A 238 2.59 13.74 -3.33
C GLY A 238 1.15 13.27 -3.56
N MET A 239 0.88 11.97 -3.40
CA MET A 239 -0.47 11.42 -3.37
C MET A 239 -1.10 11.44 -1.97
N MET A 240 -0.46 12.01 -0.95
CA MET A 240 -1.01 12.12 0.41
C MET A 240 -1.99 13.30 0.53
N ALA A 241 -3.00 13.33 -0.33
CA ALA A 241 -4.08 14.33 -0.37
C ALA A 241 -5.46 13.65 -0.28
N GLY A 242 -6.54 14.43 -0.09
CA GLY A 242 -7.90 13.89 0.05
C GLY A 242 -8.37 13.05 -1.16
N ASN A 243 -7.87 13.32 -2.36
CA ASN A 243 -8.12 12.56 -3.58
C ASN A 243 -6.99 11.55 -3.92
N GLY A 244 -6.08 11.31 -2.99
CA GLY A 244 -4.82 10.60 -3.19
C GLY A 244 -4.92 9.21 -3.79
N PHE A 245 -5.96 8.46 -3.40
CA PHE A 245 -6.24 7.14 -3.97
C PHE A 245 -6.48 7.22 -5.48
N TYR A 246 -7.37 8.12 -5.91
CA TYR A 246 -7.71 8.29 -7.32
C TYR A 246 -6.51 8.79 -8.14
N SER A 247 -5.72 9.71 -7.56
CA SER A 247 -4.50 10.20 -8.19
C SER A 247 -3.45 9.10 -8.37
N ALA A 248 -3.17 8.31 -7.33
CA ALA A 248 -2.25 7.18 -7.43
C ALA A 248 -2.75 6.13 -8.43
N TRP A 249 -4.06 5.83 -8.42
CA TRP A 249 -4.68 4.88 -9.33
C TRP A 249 -4.55 5.31 -10.79
N ALA A 250 -4.87 6.58 -11.12
CA ALA A 250 -4.75 7.12 -12.47
C ALA A 250 -3.29 7.12 -12.95
N VAL A 251 -2.34 7.52 -12.11
CA VAL A 251 -0.92 7.50 -12.46
C VAL A 251 -0.39 6.08 -12.67
N MET A 252 -0.79 5.12 -11.82
CA MET A 252 -0.39 3.72 -12.00
C MET A 252 -1.04 3.05 -13.21
N MET A 253 -2.20 3.52 -13.67
CA MET A 253 -2.82 3.04 -14.90
C MET A 253 -1.91 3.23 -16.12
N LEU A 254 -1.05 4.25 -16.15
CA LEU A 254 -0.10 4.47 -17.23
C LEU A 254 0.87 3.28 -17.42
N ASN A 255 1.36 2.70 -16.32
CA ASN A 255 2.19 1.48 -16.37
C ASN A 255 1.40 0.30 -16.96
N THR A 256 0.14 0.13 -16.54
CA THR A 256 -0.75 -0.92 -17.06
C THR A 256 -1.01 -0.76 -18.55
N LEU A 257 -1.19 0.47 -19.05
CA LEU A 257 -1.46 0.75 -20.46
C LEU A 257 -0.33 0.30 -21.39
N ILE A 258 0.93 0.37 -20.94
CA ILE A 258 2.09 -0.11 -21.72
C ILE A 258 2.47 -1.55 -21.36
N GLY A 259 2.00 -2.07 -20.22
CA GLY A 259 2.25 -3.43 -19.75
C GLY A 259 3.66 -3.65 -19.21
N ASN A 260 4.32 -2.66 -18.61
CA ASN A 260 5.71 -2.76 -18.15
C ASN A 260 5.92 -3.49 -16.80
N LEU A 261 4.89 -4.14 -16.26
CA LEU A 261 4.90 -4.69 -14.91
C LEU A 261 5.76 -5.97 -14.84
N SER A 262 6.71 -6.02 -13.92
CA SER A 262 7.64 -7.15 -13.70
C SER A 262 8.51 -7.50 -14.91
N LEU A 263 8.82 -6.52 -15.76
CA LEU A 263 9.73 -6.67 -16.89
C LEU A 263 11.02 -5.87 -16.71
N GLU A 264 12.05 -6.32 -17.44
CA GLU A 264 13.29 -5.59 -17.62
C GLU A 264 13.02 -4.21 -18.22
N GLY A 265 13.61 -3.17 -17.61
CA GLY A 265 13.38 -1.76 -17.93
C GLY A 265 12.01 -1.22 -17.52
N GLY A 266 11.11 -2.07 -17.04
CA GLY A 266 9.80 -1.71 -16.54
C GLY A 266 9.81 -1.39 -15.04
N VAL A 267 8.77 -1.83 -14.34
CA VAL A 267 8.63 -1.62 -12.89
C VAL A 267 8.52 -2.93 -12.13
N PHE A 268 9.04 -2.94 -10.90
CA PHE A 268 8.99 -4.10 -10.02
C PHE A 268 8.65 -3.73 -8.58
N VAL A 269 8.18 -4.73 -7.84
CA VAL A 269 7.95 -4.69 -6.39
C VAL A 269 9.13 -5.35 -5.67
N GLY A 270 9.44 -4.90 -4.46
CA GLY A 270 10.60 -5.40 -3.71
C GLY A 270 10.55 -6.91 -3.46
N GLY A 271 11.71 -7.55 -3.33
CA GLY A 271 11.85 -8.99 -3.09
C GLY A 271 11.39 -9.49 -1.71
N GLY A 272 10.99 -8.56 -0.84
CA GLY A 272 10.49 -8.83 0.51
C GLY A 272 11.57 -9.21 1.51
N LYS A 273 11.15 -9.77 2.66
CA LYS A 273 12.01 -10.11 3.79
C LYS A 273 11.95 -11.56 4.19
N PHE A 274 13.04 -12.09 4.73
CA PHE A 274 12.99 -13.31 5.54
C PHE A 274 12.39 -12.94 6.89
N ASN A 275 11.16 -13.40 7.16
CA ASN A 275 10.45 -13.02 8.37
C ASN A 275 10.85 -13.94 9.52
N GLY A 276 11.54 -13.39 10.52
CA GLY A 276 11.91 -14.11 11.73
C GLY A 276 10.87 -14.03 12.84
N ALA A 277 9.96 -13.04 12.79
CA ALA A 277 8.99 -12.77 13.85
C ALA A 277 7.72 -13.63 13.77
N THR A 278 7.62 -14.50 12.77
CA THR A 278 6.55 -15.50 12.64
C THR A 278 7.01 -16.84 13.18
N ASP A 279 6.08 -17.79 13.29
CA ASP A 279 6.45 -19.18 13.50
C ASP A 279 7.39 -19.64 12.39
N GLY A 280 8.54 -20.14 12.81
CA GLY A 280 9.68 -20.30 11.95
C GLY A 280 10.27 -21.70 11.99
N PRO A 281 11.32 -21.94 11.19
CA PRO A 281 11.94 -23.24 11.06
C PRO A 281 12.62 -23.74 12.33
N ARG A 282 12.84 -22.87 13.33
CA ARG A 282 13.48 -23.19 14.60
C ARG A 282 12.58 -22.87 15.79
N TYR A 283 12.00 -21.68 15.83
CA TYR A 283 11.21 -21.20 16.96
C TYR A 283 9.83 -20.72 16.54
N ASN A 284 8.84 -20.93 17.39
CA ASN A 284 7.50 -20.37 17.28
C ASN A 284 7.52 -18.99 17.96
N LEU A 285 7.52 -17.92 17.17
CA LEU A 285 7.59 -16.53 17.67
C LEU A 285 6.28 -15.77 17.53
N GLU A 286 5.28 -16.35 16.85
CA GLU A 286 3.95 -15.76 16.72
C GLU A 286 2.93 -16.52 17.55
N SER A 287 3.00 -17.85 17.58
CA SER A 287 2.07 -18.70 18.31
C SER A 287 2.63 -19.12 19.66
N PHE A 288 1.84 -18.92 20.72
CA PHE A 288 2.15 -19.38 22.08
C PHE A 288 0.85 -19.70 22.82
N ALA A 289 0.94 -20.57 23.81
CA ALA A 289 -0.20 -20.99 24.62
C ALA A 289 -0.81 -19.79 25.36
N GLY A 290 -2.14 -19.67 25.33
CA GLY A 290 -2.84 -18.58 25.99
C GLY A 290 -2.80 -17.23 25.25
N LYS A 291 -2.23 -17.14 24.04
CA LYS A 291 -2.19 -15.90 23.25
C LYS A 291 -3.55 -15.20 23.20
N VAL A 292 -3.61 -13.99 23.75
CA VAL A 292 -4.80 -13.15 23.75
C VAL A 292 -4.94 -12.48 22.39
N LYS A 293 -6.11 -12.60 21.76
CA LYS A 293 -6.44 -11.89 20.51
C LYS A 293 -7.22 -10.61 20.84
N PRO A 294 -6.91 -9.46 20.20
CA PRO A 294 -7.76 -8.28 20.27
C PRO A 294 -9.20 -8.61 19.89
N LYS A 295 -10.16 -8.01 20.60
CA LYS A 295 -11.60 -8.14 20.33
C LYS A 295 -12.22 -6.76 20.24
N GLY A 296 -13.33 -6.66 19.54
CA GLY A 296 -14.11 -5.43 19.42
C GLY A 296 -13.83 -4.64 18.14
N LEU A 297 -14.56 -3.55 18.01
CA LEU A 297 -14.50 -2.64 16.88
C LEU A 297 -13.21 -1.81 16.92
N SER A 298 -12.55 -1.61 15.78
CA SER A 298 -11.43 -0.66 15.68
C SER A 298 -11.90 0.74 16.06
N ILE A 299 -11.19 1.42 16.96
CA ILE A 299 -11.55 2.78 17.40
C ILE A 299 -11.58 3.79 16.24
N ALA A 300 -10.77 3.55 15.20
CA ALA A 300 -10.74 4.33 13.97
C ALA A 300 -11.85 3.94 12.96
N ARG A 301 -12.80 3.06 13.33
CA ARG A 301 -13.90 2.57 12.48
C ARG A 301 -13.44 2.06 11.10
N SER A 302 -12.22 1.53 11.07
CA SER A 302 -11.53 1.07 9.87
C SER A 302 -11.90 -0.38 9.55
N LYS A 303 -12.03 -0.71 8.26
CA LYS A 303 -12.43 -2.04 7.76
C LYS A 303 -13.73 -2.54 8.37
N THR A 304 -14.68 -1.65 8.64
CA THR A 304 -15.98 -2.01 9.20
C THR A 304 -17.07 -1.13 8.61
N ALA A 305 -18.18 -1.75 8.20
CA ALA A 305 -19.38 -1.05 7.75
C ALA A 305 -20.19 -0.58 8.97
N TYR A 306 -20.78 0.61 8.91
CA TYR A 306 -21.54 1.18 10.02
C TYR A 306 -22.75 0.30 10.40
N GLU A 307 -23.33 -0.37 9.43
CA GLU A 307 -24.47 -1.29 9.56
C GLU A 307 -24.17 -2.48 10.47
N SER A 308 -22.90 -2.84 10.63
CA SER A 308 -22.46 -3.88 11.57
C SER A 308 -22.31 -3.40 13.01
N SER A 309 -22.43 -2.09 13.26
CA SER A 309 -22.25 -1.49 14.58
C SER A 309 -23.42 -1.78 15.52
N GLU A 310 -23.16 -1.67 16.82
CA GLU A 310 -24.21 -1.67 17.83
C GLU A 310 -25.12 -0.44 17.69
N GLU A 311 -24.55 0.75 17.45
CA GLU A 311 -25.31 2.00 17.25
C GLU A 311 -26.37 1.85 16.14
N TYR A 312 -25.99 1.29 14.99
CA TYR A 312 -26.91 1.04 13.89
C TYR A 312 -28.06 0.12 14.32
N ARG A 313 -27.72 -1.04 14.91
CA ARG A 313 -28.70 -2.03 15.36
C ARG A 313 -29.66 -1.46 16.41
N SER A 314 -29.15 -0.67 17.36
CA SER A 314 -29.96 -0.03 18.39
C SER A 314 -30.90 1.03 17.82
N LYS A 315 -30.43 1.89 16.90
CA LYS A 315 -31.30 2.89 16.24
C LYS A 315 -32.39 2.23 15.41
N ALA A 316 -32.01 1.23 14.61
CA ALA A 316 -32.96 0.47 13.79
C ALA A 316 -34.01 -0.25 14.65
N ALA A 317 -33.61 -0.90 15.75
CA ALA A 317 -34.52 -1.55 16.68
C ALA A 317 -35.46 -0.55 17.39
N ALA A 318 -35.00 0.69 17.62
CA ALA A 318 -35.82 1.77 18.18
C ALA A 318 -36.73 2.45 17.15
N GLY A 319 -36.74 2.02 15.89
CA GLY A 319 -37.53 2.64 14.81
C GLY A 319 -37.03 4.04 14.42
N VAL A 320 -35.82 4.42 14.81
CA VAL A 320 -35.18 5.70 14.44
C VAL A 320 -34.28 5.47 13.24
N SER A 321 -34.22 6.45 12.33
CA SER A 321 -33.27 6.40 11.21
C SER A 321 -31.85 6.15 11.75
N PRO A 322 -31.18 5.06 11.34
CA PRO A 322 -29.82 4.80 11.77
C PRO A 322 -28.84 5.81 11.17
N TYR A 323 -29.22 6.52 10.12
CA TYR A 323 -28.40 7.48 9.39
C TYR A 323 -28.73 8.95 9.70
N PRO A 324 -27.72 9.85 9.67
CA PRO A 324 -26.29 9.55 9.49
C PRO A 324 -25.63 8.97 10.76
N ALA A 325 -24.48 8.30 10.60
CA ALA A 325 -23.61 7.93 11.72
C ALA A 325 -23.00 9.18 12.37
N ARG A 326 -22.61 9.12 13.65
CA ARG A 326 -22.04 10.27 14.38
C ARG A 326 -20.70 10.74 13.81
N ALA A 327 -19.90 9.84 13.26
CA ALA A 327 -18.66 10.14 12.55
C ALA A 327 -18.49 9.21 11.36
N PRO A 328 -17.62 9.54 10.38
CA PRO A 328 -17.39 8.69 9.21
C PRO A 328 -16.92 7.28 9.58
N TRP A 329 -17.39 6.29 8.83
CA TRP A 329 -16.95 4.91 8.89
C TRP A 329 -16.19 4.56 7.62
N TYR A 330 -15.16 3.73 7.73
CA TYR A 330 -14.24 3.46 6.64
C TYR A 330 -14.20 1.97 6.30
N PRO A 331 -15.22 1.43 5.60
CA PRO A 331 -15.31 -0.01 5.32
C PRO A 331 -14.16 -0.55 4.47
N PHE A 332 -13.54 0.30 3.65
CA PHE A 332 -12.47 -0.10 2.73
C PHE A 332 -11.07 0.27 3.21
N VAL A 333 -10.91 1.18 4.18
CA VAL A 333 -9.62 1.70 4.60
C VAL A 333 -9.16 1.03 5.90
N ALA A 334 -7.88 0.68 6.00
CA ALA A 334 -7.26 0.19 7.23
C ALA A 334 -6.29 1.23 7.78
N GLY A 335 -6.16 1.30 9.11
CA GLY A 335 -5.04 2.00 9.77
C GLY A 335 -5.03 3.52 9.60
N GLN A 336 -6.05 4.20 10.11
CA GLN A 336 -6.14 5.66 10.05
C GLN A 336 -5.61 6.31 11.34
N LEU A 337 -4.35 6.73 11.35
CA LEU A 337 -3.76 7.44 12.51
C LEU A 337 -4.51 8.74 12.82
N THR A 338 -4.99 9.45 11.78
CA THR A 338 -5.82 10.67 11.90
C THR A 338 -7.11 10.43 12.68
N GLU A 339 -7.67 9.23 12.57
CA GLU A 339 -8.93 8.85 13.22
C GLU A 339 -8.70 8.22 14.59
N LEU A 340 -7.58 7.52 14.80
CA LEU A 340 -7.36 6.74 16.02
C LEU A 340 -7.35 7.61 17.28
N LEU A 341 -6.51 8.65 17.32
CA LEU A 341 -6.37 9.50 18.49
C LEU A 341 -7.59 10.43 18.66
N THR A 342 -8.09 11.01 17.58
CA THR A 342 -9.27 11.89 17.63
C THR A 342 -10.51 11.14 18.09
N SER A 343 -10.75 9.93 17.57
CA SER A 343 -11.87 9.08 17.99
C SER A 343 -11.77 8.67 19.46
N ALA A 344 -10.56 8.34 19.92
CA ALA A 344 -10.30 8.04 21.32
C ALA A 344 -10.67 9.20 22.24
N LEU A 345 -10.22 10.40 21.90
CA LEU A 345 -10.45 11.61 22.68
C LEU A 345 -11.90 12.09 22.62
N GLU A 346 -12.63 11.81 21.53
CA GLU A 346 -14.07 12.08 21.39
C GLU A 346 -14.96 11.00 22.02
N GLY A 347 -14.40 9.85 22.40
CA GLY A 347 -15.12 8.74 22.97
C GLY A 347 -16.10 8.07 22.01
N TYR A 348 -15.89 8.20 20.70
CA TYR A 348 -16.71 7.56 19.67
C TYR A 348 -15.85 6.67 18.76
N PRO A 349 -16.14 5.37 18.62
CA PRO A 349 -17.31 4.64 19.14
C PRO A 349 -17.26 4.35 20.65
N TYR A 350 -16.10 4.49 21.29
CA TYR A 350 -15.91 4.33 22.74
C TYR A 350 -14.63 5.06 23.19
N PRO A 351 -14.48 5.44 24.48
CA PRO A 351 -13.27 6.09 24.99
C PRO A 351 -12.13 5.08 25.24
N LEU A 352 -10.89 5.56 25.23
CA LEU A 352 -9.74 4.78 25.69
C LEU A 352 -9.48 5.01 27.18
N LYS A 353 -9.03 3.95 27.87
CA LYS A 353 -8.57 4.03 29.26
C LYS A 353 -7.08 4.26 29.40
N ALA A 354 -6.32 3.80 28.41
CA ALA A 354 -4.87 3.93 28.37
C ALA A 354 -4.39 3.98 26.92
N TRP A 355 -3.36 4.76 26.66
CA TRP A 355 -2.61 4.77 25.42
C TRP A 355 -1.12 4.57 25.72
N ILE A 356 -0.53 3.56 25.08
CA ILE A 356 0.91 3.35 25.08
C ILE A 356 1.41 3.70 23.68
N SER A 357 2.21 4.75 23.58
CA SER A 357 2.88 5.19 22.35
C SER A 357 4.32 4.71 22.35
N ASN A 358 4.83 4.22 21.22
CA ASN A 358 6.23 3.90 21.05
C ASN A 358 6.77 4.49 19.74
N MET A 359 7.84 5.28 19.82
CA MET A 359 8.48 5.91 18.66
C MET A 359 7.50 6.66 17.75
N THR A 360 6.55 7.40 18.35
CA THR A 360 5.55 8.17 17.58
C THR A 360 5.45 9.62 18.02
N ASN A 361 5.16 10.49 17.05
CA ASN A 361 4.93 11.91 17.26
C ASN A 361 3.75 12.40 16.39
N PRO A 362 2.51 11.96 16.66
CA PRO A 362 1.35 12.32 15.85
C PRO A 362 1.04 13.82 15.86
N LEU A 363 1.30 14.57 16.94
CA LEU A 363 1.06 16.02 16.95
C LEU A 363 1.94 16.79 15.96
N TYR A 364 3.17 16.31 15.72
CA TYR A 364 4.02 16.78 14.63
C TYR A 364 3.62 16.21 13.28
N GLY A 365 3.47 14.89 13.22
CA GLY A 365 3.46 14.12 11.97
C GLY A 365 2.13 14.15 11.23
N VAL A 366 1.04 14.54 11.89
CA VAL A 366 -0.30 14.59 11.28
C VAL A 366 -0.74 16.04 11.11
N PRO A 367 -0.86 16.54 9.87
CA PRO A 367 -1.31 17.91 9.61
C PRO A 367 -2.64 18.23 10.30
N GLY A 368 -2.68 19.37 10.99
CA GLY A 368 -3.88 19.86 11.68
C GLY A 368 -4.25 19.13 12.98
N LEU A 369 -3.62 18.00 13.32
CA LEU A 369 -4.00 17.20 14.49
C LEU A 369 -3.81 17.97 15.80
N ARG A 370 -2.74 18.76 15.90
CA ARG A 370 -2.45 19.59 17.07
C ARG A 370 -3.64 20.47 17.47
N ALA A 371 -4.24 21.16 16.51
CA ALA A 371 -5.36 22.07 16.77
C ALA A 371 -6.63 21.38 17.28
N VAL A 372 -6.81 20.08 17.00
CA VAL A 372 -8.04 19.35 17.35
C VAL A 372 -7.88 18.37 18.51
N ALA A 373 -6.64 18.00 18.85
CA ALA A 373 -6.33 16.95 19.81
C ALA A 373 -5.51 17.42 21.02
N GLU A 374 -4.67 18.46 20.92
CA GLU A 374 -3.71 18.82 21.98
C GLU A 374 -4.40 19.13 23.33
N GLU A 375 -5.39 20.02 23.35
CA GLU A 375 -6.11 20.36 24.59
C GLU A 375 -6.92 19.18 25.16
N LYS A 376 -7.47 18.34 24.28
CA LYS A 376 -8.22 17.15 24.71
C LYS A 376 -7.31 16.06 25.26
N LEU A 377 -6.08 15.96 24.76
CA LEU A 377 -5.09 15.02 25.23
C LEU A 377 -4.56 15.38 26.62
N LYS A 378 -4.60 16.67 27.00
CA LYS A 378 -4.28 17.14 28.36
C LYS A 378 -5.37 16.81 29.38
N ASP A 379 -6.56 16.38 28.96
CA ASP A 379 -7.69 16.09 29.83
C ASP A 379 -7.68 14.61 30.27
N PRO A 380 -7.35 14.30 31.54
CA PRO A 380 -7.32 12.94 32.04
C PRO A 380 -8.72 12.29 32.11
N GLN A 381 -9.80 13.05 31.98
CA GLN A 381 -11.14 12.47 31.84
C GLN A 381 -11.37 11.85 30.45
N ARG A 382 -10.65 12.32 29.42
CA ARG A 382 -10.73 11.82 28.05
C ARG A 382 -9.76 10.68 27.79
N LEU A 383 -8.53 10.81 28.30
CA LEU A 383 -7.53 9.75 28.26
C LEU A 383 -6.87 9.61 29.65
N PRO A 384 -7.32 8.67 30.48
CA PRO A 384 -6.86 8.56 31.86
C PRO A 384 -5.39 8.17 32.06
N LEU A 385 -4.75 7.58 31.05
CA LEU A 385 -3.36 7.16 31.13
C LEU A 385 -2.69 7.24 29.76
N PHE A 386 -1.63 8.01 29.67
CA PHE A 386 -0.77 8.10 28.50
C PHE A 386 0.68 7.77 28.89
N ILE A 387 1.20 6.66 28.35
CA ILE A 387 2.60 6.23 28.50
C ILE A 387 3.30 6.42 27.16
N ALA A 388 4.39 7.18 27.15
CA ALA A 388 5.26 7.35 26.00
C ALA A 388 6.56 6.55 26.16
N ILE A 389 6.93 5.79 25.14
CA ILE A 389 8.18 5.03 25.06
C ILE A 389 9.00 5.61 23.90
N ASP A 390 10.03 6.40 24.21
CA ASP A 390 10.80 7.12 23.21
C ASP A 390 12.25 7.36 23.63
N ALA A 391 13.15 7.40 22.65
CA ALA A 391 14.55 7.77 22.87
C ALA A 391 14.75 9.29 23.04
N PHE A 392 13.78 10.08 22.54
CA PHE A 392 13.83 11.54 22.58
C PHE A 392 12.48 12.13 22.97
N MET A 393 12.52 13.19 23.78
CA MET A 393 11.33 14.02 24.04
C MET A 393 10.85 14.68 22.74
N ASN A 394 9.54 14.70 22.54
CA ASN A 394 8.87 15.40 21.44
C ASN A 394 7.56 16.04 21.95
N GLU A 395 6.90 16.84 21.11
CA GLU A 395 5.68 17.57 21.51
C GLU A 395 4.50 16.67 21.88
N THR A 396 4.44 15.45 21.34
CA THR A 396 3.43 14.48 21.77
C THR A 396 3.80 13.89 23.12
N THR A 397 5.04 13.43 23.29
CA THR A 397 5.48 12.77 24.52
C THR A 397 5.60 13.73 25.70
N ALA A 398 5.73 15.04 25.44
CA ALA A 398 5.63 16.09 26.45
C ALA A 398 4.26 16.15 27.16
N LEU A 399 3.23 15.50 26.61
CA LEU A 399 1.89 15.42 27.20
C LEU A 399 1.62 14.07 27.89
N ALA A 400 2.61 13.18 27.96
CA ALA A 400 2.45 11.87 28.59
C ALA A 400 2.49 11.96 30.12
N ASP A 401 1.72 11.10 30.78
CA ASP A 401 1.77 10.93 32.24
C ASP A 401 3.06 10.23 32.68
N TYR A 402 3.54 9.29 31.85
CA TYR A 402 4.78 8.56 32.08
C TYR A 402 5.62 8.50 30.82
N ILE A 403 6.93 8.64 31.00
CA ILE A 403 7.92 8.52 29.94
C ILE A 403 8.87 7.39 30.29
N VAL A 404 8.92 6.39 29.41
CA VAL A 404 9.88 5.30 29.45
C VAL A 404 10.99 5.64 28.46
N PRO A 405 12.23 5.88 28.93
CA PRO A 405 13.34 6.12 28.03
C PRO A 405 13.62 4.86 27.20
N ASP A 406 13.80 5.02 25.89
CA ASP A 406 14.11 3.93 24.97
C ASP A 406 15.54 4.04 24.38
N THR A 407 16.04 2.92 23.91
CA THR A 407 17.37 2.77 23.29
C THR A 407 17.40 3.33 21.86
N HIS A 408 18.58 3.81 21.40
CA HIS A 408 18.76 4.30 20.04
C HIS A 408 19.36 3.25 19.08
N ASN A 409 19.52 3.61 17.79
CA ASN A 409 19.85 2.69 16.69
C ASN A 409 21.09 1.79 16.87
N PHE A 410 22.09 2.20 17.65
CA PHE A 410 23.30 1.41 17.94
C PHE A 410 23.28 0.69 19.31
N GLU A 411 22.24 0.94 20.11
CA GLU A 411 22.04 0.40 21.45
C GLU A 411 20.93 -0.67 21.46
N SER A 412 20.22 -0.83 20.34
CA SER A 412 18.97 -1.59 20.24
C SER A 412 19.09 -2.80 19.32
N TRP A 413 18.29 -3.81 19.63
CA TRP A 413 18.03 -4.91 18.74
C TRP A 413 17.03 -4.52 17.64
N GLY A 414 17.06 -5.21 16.50
CA GLY A 414 16.06 -5.00 15.46
C GLY A 414 16.34 -5.76 14.17
N PHE A 415 15.27 -6.20 13.53
CA PHE A 415 15.33 -6.81 12.21
C PHE A 415 14.32 -6.12 11.31
N SER A 416 14.76 -5.67 10.13
CA SER A 416 13.90 -4.98 9.19
C SER A 416 14.10 -5.49 7.77
N ALA A 417 13.21 -5.11 6.86
CA ALA A 417 13.40 -5.33 5.44
C ALA A 417 14.04 -4.08 4.84
N PRO A 418 14.88 -4.20 3.80
CA PRO A 418 15.04 -3.08 2.89
C PRO A 418 13.66 -2.64 2.40
N TRP A 419 13.43 -1.33 2.38
CA TRP A 419 12.24 -0.77 1.74
C TRP A 419 12.24 -1.09 0.23
N ALA A 420 11.16 -0.77 -0.48
CA ALA A 420 10.97 -1.04 -1.91
C ALA A 420 12.21 -0.73 -2.80
N GLY A 421 12.33 -1.38 -3.96
CA GLY A 421 13.45 -1.16 -4.89
C GLY A 421 14.69 -2.01 -4.65
N VAL A 422 14.58 -3.01 -3.76
CA VAL A 422 15.52 -4.12 -3.66
C VAL A 422 14.84 -5.37 -4.20
N ALA A 423 15.24 -5.84 -5.38
CA ALA A 423 14.63 -6.98 -6.05
C ALA A 423 14.88 -8.31 -5.33
N SER A 424 16.00 -8.40 -4.61
CA SER A 424 16.36 -9.58 -3.83
C SER A 424 15.67 -9.60 -2.46
N LYS A 425 15.25 -10.78 -2.04
CA LYS A 425 14.75 -10.98 -0.67
C LYS A 425 15.88 -10.75 0.33
N ALA A 426 15.69 -9.86 1.28
CA ALA A 426 16.73 -9.51 2.25
C ALA A 426 16.13 -9.07 3.59
N THR A 427 16.90 -9.28 4.66
CA THR A 427 16.57 -8.80 6.01
C THR A 427 17.83 -8.13 6.55
N THR A 428 17.69 -6.90 7.04
CA THR A 428 18.74 -6.19 7.76
C THR A 428 18.63 -6.51 9.25
N ALA A 429 19.78 -6.56 9.92
CA ALA A 429 19.86 -6.80 11.35
C ALA A 429 20.60 -5.64 12.02
N ARG A 430 20.16 -5.28 13.22
CA ARG A 430 20.89 -4.46 14.17
C ARG A 430 20.90 -5.17 15.52
N TRP A 431 21.96 -4.97 16.27
CA TRP A 431 22.12 -5.42 17.65
C TRP A 431 22.91 -4.35 18.40
N PRO A 432 22.86 -4.32 19.75
CA PRO A 432 23.63 -3.37 20.53
C PRO A 432 25.13 -3.53 20.28
N VAL A 433 25.78 -2.46 19.79
CA VAL A 433 27.24 -2.40 19.56
C VAL A 433 27.92 -1.38 20.48
N VAL A 434 27.14 -0.57 21.17
CA VAL A 434 27.59 0.32 22.25
C VAL A 434 26.70 0.10 23.48
N PRO A 435 27.20 0.31 24.70
CA PRO A 435 26.38 0.31 25.89
C PRO A 435 25.27 1.37 25.80
N ALA A 436 24.05 1.02 26.20
CA ALA A 436 22.94 1.96 26.24
C ALA A 436 23.17 3.07 27.26
N ALA A 437 22.84 4.31 26.88
CA ALA A 437 22.87 5.45 27.79
C ALA A 437 21.67 5.50 28.76
N THR A 438 20.64 4.67 28.54
CA THR A 438 19.44 4.63 29.38
C THR A 438 19.74 4.08 30.77
N ALA A 439 18.92 4.47 31.74
CA ALA A 439 18.99 3.90 33.08
C ALA A 439 18.79 2.37 33.04
N LYS A 440 19.44 1.66 33.94
CA LYS A 440 19.24 0.22 34.08
C LYS A 440 18.06 -0.09 34.99
N THR A 441 17.30 -1.12 34.63
CA THR A 441 16.30 -1.76 35.48
C THR A 441 16.94 -2.45 36.69
N ALA A 442 16.11 -2.88 37.64
CA ALA A 442 16.58 -3.65 38.80
C ALA A 442 17.28 -4.97 38.40
N ASP A 443 16.90 -5.55 37.26
CA ASP A 443 17.49 -6.78 36.72
C ASP A 443 18.76 -6.51 35.90
N GLY A 444 19.23 -5.25 35.84
CA GLY A 444 20.45 -4.85 35.15
C GLY A 444 20.31 -4.60 33.64
N GLU A 445 19.12 -4.83 33.08
CA GLU A 445 18.81 -4.57 31.67
C GLU A 445 18.63 -3.06 31.43
N PRO A 446 19.09 -2.49 30.30
CA PRO A 446 18.76 -1.12 29.92
C PRO A 446 17.25 -0.89 29.86
N ALA A 447 16.79 0.28 30.28
CA ALA A 447 15.42 0.70 30.00
C ALA A 447 15.24 0.80 28.48
N SER A 448 14.22 0.10 27.98
CA SER A 448 13.84 0.04 26.57
C SER A 448 12.36 -0.34 26.42
N MET A 449 11.84 -0.25 25.21
CA MET A 449 10.51 -0.77 24.84
C MET A 449 10.35 -2.24 25.25
N GLU A 450 11.33 -3.08 24.95
CA GLU A 450 11.29 -4.51 25.29
C GLU A 450 11.31 -4.75 26.79
N ALA A 451 12.21 -4.08 27.52
CA ALA A 451 12.30 -4.22 28.97
C ALA A 451 10.97 -3.81 29.64
N PHE A 452 10.37 -2.70 29.18
CA PHE A 452 9.06 -2.26 29.65
C PHE A 452 7.96 -3.29 29.35
N CYS A 453 7.85 -3.75 28.09
CA CYS A 453 6.81 -4.71 27.70
C CYS A 453 6.94 -6.03 28.46
N ILE A 454 8.16 -6.54 28.64
CA ILE A 454 8.42 -7.77 29.38
C ILE A 454 8.07 -7.60 30.86
N ALA A 455 8.49 -6.50 31.49
CA ALA A 455 8.22 -6.22 32.90
C ALA A 455 6.71 -6.08 33.17
N VAL A 456 6.00 -5.31 32.35
CA VAL A 456 4.54 -5.12 32.45
C VAL A 456 3.82 -6.45 32.21
N ALA A 457 4.20 -7.20 31.19
CA ALA A 457 3.57 -8.48 30.89
C ALA A 457 3.74 -9.50 32.04
N LYS A 458 4.95 -9.60 32.61
CA LYS A 458 5.20 -10.42 33.81
C LYS A 458 4.36 -9.95 35.00
N ARG A 459 4.30 -8.63 35.24
CA ARG A 459 3.55 -8.04 36.36
C ARG A 459 2.04 -8.29 36.27
N LEU A 460 1.51 -8.39 35.05
CA LEU A 460 0.11 -8.70 34.74
C LEU A 460 -0.15 -10.20 34.56
N ASN A 461 0.86 -11.06 34.72
CA ASN A 461 0.79 -12.50 34.46
C ASN A 461 0.27 -12.84 33.06
N LEU A 462 0.68 -12.06 32.05
CA LEU A 462 0.31 -12.34 30.66
C LEU A 462 1.06 -13.57 30.12
N PRO A 463 0.39 -14.41 29.31
CA PRO A 463 1.04 -15.54 28.65
C PRO A 463 2.06 -15.10 27.62
N GLY A 464 3.03 -15.97 27.33
CA GLY A 464 4.08 -15.71 26.33
C GLY A 464 5.26 -14.86 26.84
N PHE A 465 5.35 -14.64 28.15
CA PHE A 465 6.47 -13.97 28.81
C PHE A 465 6.90 -14.76 30.06
N GLY A 466 8.13 -14.58 30.50
CA GLY A 466 8.65 -15.31 31.65
C GLY A 466 9.24 -16.67 31.28
N GLU A 467 9.20 -17.61 32.22
CA GLU A 467 9.66 -18.98 32.00
C GLU A 467 8.78 -19.70 30.99
N ASN A 468 9.38 -20.57 30.17
CA ASN A 468 8.66 -21.41 29.20
C ASN A 468 7.79 -20.64 28.16
N ALA A 469 8.13 -19.38 27.90
CA ALA A 469 7.38 -18.47 27.02
C ALA A 469 7.42 -18.85 25.52
N ILE A 470 8.60 -19.22 25.02
CA ILE A 470 8.84 -19.49 23.59
C ILE A 470 8.99 -21.00 23.39
N THR A 471 8.41 -21.53 22.31
CA THR A 471 8.55 -22.95 21.96
C THR A 471 9.35 -23.14 20.67
N ASP A 472 10.01 -24.29 20.51
CA ASP A 472 10.56 -24.72 19.23
C ASP A 472 9.67 -25.77 18.53
N ALA A 473 10.07 -26.16 17.32
CA ALA A 473 9.38 -27.18 16.54
C ALA A 473 9.44 -28.59 17.17
N GLN A 474 10.27 -28.81 18.19
CA GLN A 474 10.37 -30.06 18.94
C GLN A 474 9.54 -30.02 20.24
N GLY A 475 8.91 -28.88 20.55
CA GLY A 475 8.12 -28.68 21.77
C GLY A 475 8.97 -28.30 22.99
N ASN A 476 10.27 -28.08 22.84
CA ASN A 476 11.10 -27.54 23.92
C ASN A 476 10.65 -26.12 24.24
N ARG A 477 10.80 -25.74 25.50
CA ARG A 477 10.34 -24.45 26.02
C ARG A 477 11.52 -23.60 26.47
N TYR A 478 11.40 -22.30 26.26
CA TYR A 478 12.47 -21.33 26.48
C TYR A 478 11.95 -20.07 27.17
N PRO A 479 12.77 -19.42 28.01
CA PRO A 479 12.36 -18.20 28.68
C PRO A 479 12.32 -17.00 27.74
N LEU A 480 11.52 -15.99 28.13
CA LEU A 480 11.54 -14.62 27.64
C LEU A 480 11.59 -13.68 28.84
N HIS A 481 12.81 -13.28 29.20
CA HIS A 481 13.09 -12.38 30.31
C HIS A 481 13.71 -11.05 29.90
N ARG A 482 14.36 -11.02 28.73
CA ARG A 482 15.04 -9.85 28.16
C ARG A 482 14.99 -9.86 26.65
N ALA A 483 15.44 -8.79 26.01
CA ALA A 483 15.38 -8.61 24.56
C ALA A 483 16.14 -9.73 23.82
N GLU A 484 17.31 -10.12 24.31
CA GLU A 484 18.19 -11.15 23.75
C GLU A 484 17.46 -12.48 23.54
N ASP A 485 16.59 -12.85 24.49
CA ASP A 485 15.83 -14.10 24.44
C ASP A 485 14.91 -14.15 23.22
N TYR A 486 14.36 -13.00 22.83
CA TYR A 486 13.53 -12.87 21.64
C TYR A 486 14.36 -12.74 20.37
N TYR A 487 15.28 -11.77 20.34
CA TYR A 487 15.96 -11.36 19.11
C TYR A 487 16.96 -12.41 18.60
N LEU A 488 17.65 -13.15 19.45
CA LEU A 488 18.55 -14.22 19.01
C LEU A 488 17.77 -15.39 18.38
N ARG A 489 16.58 -15.70 18.92
CA ARG A 489 15.69 -16.73 18.34
C ARG A 489 15.09 -16.26 17.01
N MET A 490 14.75 -14.98 16.91
CA MET A 490 14.33 -14.38 15.64
C MET A 490 15.45 -14.43 14.59
N ALA A 491 16.69 -14.12 14.98
CA ALA A 491 17.87 -14.22 14.12
C ALA A 491 18.07 -15.65 13.59
N ALA A 492 17.92 -16.65 14.47
CA ALA A 492 17.99 -18.05 14.10
C ALA A 492 16.90 -18.43 13.09
N ASN A 493 15.65 -18.01 13.31
CA ASN A 493 14.58 -18.24 12.32
C ASN A 493 14.95 -17.67 10.94
N ILE A 494 15.46 -16.43 10.88
CA ILE A 494 15.90 -15.78 9.64
C ILE A 494 17.00 -16.59 8.95
N ALA A 495 18.06 -16.95 9.67
CA ALA A 495 19.19 -17.70 9.12
C ALA A 495 18.78 -19.06 8.54
N PHE A 496 17.90 -19.79 9.25
CA PHE A 496 17.44 -21.11 8.79
C PHE A 496 16.42 -21.02 7.64
N TRP A 497 15.65 -19.94 7.55
CA TRP A 497 14.82 -19.66 6.37
C TRP A 497 15.66 -19.50 5.10
N VAL A 498 16.78 -18.78 5.18
CA VAL A 498 17.73 -18.62 4.06
C VAL A 498 18.27 -19.98 3.63
N LYS A 499 18.75 -20.80 4.58
CA LYS A 499 19.28 -22.15 4.30
C LYS A 499 18.28 -23.06 3.60
N ARG A 500 17.03 -23.12 4.08
CA ARG A 500 15.97 -23.94 3.46
C ARG A 500 15.68 -23.53 2.02
N ARG A 501 15.81 -22.24 1.69
CA ARG A 501 15.55 -21.73 0.34
C ARG A 501 16.69 -22.04 -0.64
N LEU A 502 17.94 -21.95 -0.19
CA LEU A 502 19.12 -22.29 -1.01
C LEU A 502 19.19 -23.79 -1.36
N LEU A 503 18.59 -24.65 -0.53
CA LEU A 503 18.53 -26.10 -0.74
C LEU A 503 17.38 -26.56 -1.63
N LYS A 504 16.44 -25.67 -2.02
CA LYS A 504 15.45 -25.99 -3.05
C LYS A 504 16.06 -25.70 -4.41
N PRO A 505 16.04 -26.65 -5.38
CA PRO A 505 16.42 -26.35 -6.75
C PRO A 505 15.65 -25.12 -7.22
N LEU A 506 16.35 -24.12 -7.73
CA LEU A 506 15.71 -23.00 -8.43
C LEU A 506 14.92 -23.62 -9.59
N ALA A 507 13.60 -23.73 -9.44
CA ALA A 507 12.74 -23.96 -10.58
C ALA A 507 13.03 -22.81 -11.55
N ARG A 508 13.64 -23.12 -12.69
CA ARG A 508 13.83 -22.16 -13.78
C ARG A 508 12.43 -21.63 -14.12
N ILE A 509 12.22 -20.33 -13.90
CA ILE A 509 11.01 -19.60 -14.28
C ILE A 509 11.17 -19.17 -15.73
#